data_AF-A0A367W6R9-F1
#
_entry.id   AF-A0A367W6R9-F1
#
_cell.length_a   1.000
_cell.length_b   1.000
_cell.length_c   1.000
_cell.angle_alpha   90.00
_cell.angle_beta   90.00
_cell.angle_gamma   90.00
#
_symmetry.space_group_name_H-M   'P 1'
#
loop_
_entity.id
_entity.type
_entity.pdbx_description
1 polymer ?
#
loop_
_entity_poly.entity_id
_entity_poly.type
_entity_poly.pdbx_seq_one_letter_code
_entity_poly.pdbx_strand_id
1 'polypeptide(L)'
;MLNDLATSYASLPDETVRVLHFGIFALAGLLGAISRNSKLSITRAQYFVSLSLLAFANAVSGIGTLFTLPAIEHNLYWLATGYPLIVITLTGFILGRVSVARAIDIGGQKQLAILGFIPLANLYLLLKGGRNRPGFLRPGTTPFLSGGKGVAVGLMIFALGIYTSVNIKTTLITENYQKQLSAQLGRIADELQPMLPITTGETVDLVMVKAAQNELQRTYIVYEPGFEFTSDAHEQIAAYLCNDPKIEILVKAGAVFVENYVTDHEHLNTFRISQTDCGQ
;
A
#
# COMPACT_ATOMS: atom_id res chain seq x y z
N MET A 1 -17.60 5.03 9.21
CA MET A 1 -17.63 3.58 8.90
C MET A 1 -16.61 3.15 7.86
N LEU A 2 -16.66 3.65 6.61
CA LEU A 2 -15.67 3.23 5.59
C LEU A 2 -14.25 3.69 5.90
N ASN A 3 -14.06 4.90 6.44
CA ASN A 3 -12.75 5.37 6.87
C ASN A 3 -12.24 4.60 8.09
N ASP A 4 -13.10 4.24 9.03
CA ASP A 4 -12.71 3.44 10.21
C ASP A 4 -12.26 2.03 9.79
N LEU A 5 -12.92 1.46 8.76
CA LEU A 5 -12.47 0.20 8.16
C LEU A 5 -11.13 0.37 7.45
N ALA A 6 -10.93 1.49 6.74
CA ALA A 6 -9.68 1.78 6.04
C ALA A 6 -8.51 2.01 7.00
N THR A 7 -8.74 2.69 8.14
CA THR A 7 -7.72 2.87 9.18
C THR A 7 -7.41 1.55 9.87
N SER A 8 -8.42 0.75 10.21
CA SER A 8 -8.21 -0.60 10.75
C SER A 8 -7.49 -1.54 9.77
N TYR A 9 -7.66 -1.33 8.46
CA TYR A 9 -6.90 -2.07 7.45
C TYR A 9 -5.44 -1.62 7.39
N ALA A 10 -5.18 -0.33 7.53
CA ALA A 10 -3.84 0.25 7.49
C ALA A 10 -3.00 -0.03 8.76
N SER A 11 -3.65 -0.33 9.88
CA SER A 11 -2.99 -0.78 11.11
C SER A 11 -2.63 -2.27 11.08
N LEU A 12 -3.03 -3.03 10.04
CA LEU A 12 -2.61 -4.43 9.92
C LEU A 12 -1.09 -4.52 9.66
N PRO A 13 -0.42 -5.56 10.19
CA PRO A 13 0.96 -5.85 9.84
C PRO A 13 1.14 -6.06 8.34
N ASP A 14 2.27 -5.60 7.79
CA ASP A 14 2.59 -5.66 6.36
C ASP A 14 2.46 -7.08 5.79
N GLU A 15 2.87 -8.10 6.54
CA GLU A 15 2.78 -9.50 6.10
C GLU A 15 1.33 -9.97 5.97
N THR A 16 0.45 -9.55 6.88
CA THR A 16 -0.99 -9.84 6.81
C THR A 16 -1.62 -9.18 5.60
N VAL A 17 -1.26 -7.93 5.33
CA VAL A 17 -1.72 -7.17 4.15
C VAL A 17 -1.29 -7.87 2.86
N ARG A 18 -0.05 -8.35 2.78
CA ARG A 18 0.46 -9.11 1.61
C ARG A 18 -0.30 -10.41 1.39
N VAL A 19 -0.55 -11.18 2.44
CA VAL A 19 -1.32 -12.44 2.35
C VAL A 19 -2.74 -12.15 1.87
N LEU A 20 -3.38 -11.11 2.40
CA LEU A 20 -4.73 -10.70 2.02
C LEU A 20 -4.77 -10.25 0.55
N HIS A 21 -3.82 -9.42 0.12
CA HIS A 21 -3.68 -9.03 -1.29
C HIS A 21 -3.52 -10.24 -2.22
N PHE A 22 -2.67 -11.21 -1.85
CA PHE A 22 -2.50 -12.44 -2.62
C PHE A 22 -3.79 -13.27 -2.65
N GLY A 23 -4.50 -13.39 -1.53
CA GLY A 23 -5.79 -14.08 -1.44
C GLY A 23 -6.84 -13.47 -2.37
N ILE A 24 -7.02 -12.14 -2.34
CA ILE A 24 -7.92 -11.41 -3.23
C ILE A 24 -7.54 -11.63 -4.69
N PHE A 25 -6.24 -11.50 -5.01
CA PHE A 25 -5.73 -11.71 -6.35
C PHE A 25 -6.03 -13.12 -6.89
N ALA A 26 -5.77 -14.14 -6.07
CA ALA A 26 -6.00 -15.55 -6.42
C ALA A 26 -7.49 -15.84 -6.59
N LEU A 27 -8.35 -15.36 -5.69
CA LEU A 27 -9.81 -15.52 -5.78
C LEU A 27 -10.37 -14.84 -7.04
N ALA A 28 -9.98 -13.59 -7.29
CA ALA A 28 -10.38 -12.87 -8.50
C ALA A 28 -9.91 -13.60 -9.76
N GLY A 29 -8.71 -14.15 -9.73
CA GLY A 29 -8.17 -14.96 -10.80
C GLY A 29 -8.90 -16.27 -11.04
N LEU A 30 -9.32 -16.98 -10.00
CA LEU A 30 -10.19 -18.15 -10.11
C LEU A 30 -11.52 -17.78 -10.75
N LEU A 31 -12.14 -16.68 -10.30
CA LEU A 31 -13.37 -16.14 -10.91
C LEU A 31 -13.14 -15.81 -12.39
N GLY A 32 -12.01 -15.20 -12.74
CA GLY A 32 -11.63 -14.91 -14.12
C GLY A 32 -11.40 -16.16 -14.97
N ALA A 33 -10.81 -17.21 -14.39
CA ALA A 33 -10.59 -18.47 -15.09
C ALA A 33 -11.93 -19.18 -15.40
N ILE A 34 -12.86 -19.19 -14.44
CA ILE A 34 -14.16 -19.85 -14.54
C ILE A 34 -15.17 -19.04 -15.38
N SER A 35 -15.12 -17.71 -15.30
CA SER A 35 -16.04 -16.80 -15.99
C SER A 35 -16.00 -17.04 -17.50
N ARG A 36 -17.14 -17.41 -18.14
CA ARG A 36 -17.32 -17.69 -19.58
C ARG A 36 -16.42 -18.79 -20.20
N ASN A 37 -17.03 -19.59 -21.07
CA ASN A 37 -16.37 -20.51 -22.01
C ASN A 37 -15.58 -19.76 -23.08
N SER A 38 -14.43 -19.21 -22.69
CA SER A 38 -13.45 -18.67 -23.63
C SER A 38 -12.98 -19.78 -24.56
N LYS A 39 -13.21 -19.62 -25.86
CA LYS A 39 -12.53 -20.35 -26.94
C LYS A 39 -11.32 -19.56 -27.48
N LEU A 40 -11.05 -18.40 -26.88
CA LEU A 40 -9.93 -17.55 -27.27
C LEU A 40 -8.64 -18.25 -26.91
N SER A 41 -7.72 -18.26 -27.85
CA SER A 41 -6.39 -18.83 -27.70
C SER A 41 -5.37 -17.77 -28.07
N ILE A 42 -4.39 -17.57 -27.21
CA ILE A 42 -3.38 -16.51 -27.35
C ILE A 42 -2.00 -17.11 -27.51
N THR A 43 -1.18 -16.46 -28.32
CA THR A 43 0.20 -16.87 -28.57
C THR A 43 1.10 -16.50 -27.38
N ARG A 44 2.30 -17.09 -27.32
CA ARG A 44 3.31 -16.76 -26.29
C ARG A 44 3.63 -15.27 -26.17
N ALA A 45 3.74 -14.58 -27.31
CA ALA A 45 4.11 -13.16 -27.34
C ALA A 45 2.97 -12.28 -26.81
N GLN A 46 1.73 -12.60 -27.18
CA GLN A 46 0.55 -11.93 -26.63
C GLN A 46 0.40 -12.19 -25.14
N TYR A 47 0.64 -13.43 -24.69
CA TYR A 47 0.64 -13.78 -23.26
C TYR A 47 1.65 -12.94 -22.49
N PHE A 48 2.88 -12.85 -22.98
CA PHE A 48 3.93 -12.03 -22.37
C PHE A 48 3.54 -10.56 -22.27
N VAL A 49 3.05 -9.96 -23.37
CA VAL A 49 2.60 -8.56 -23.37
C VAL A 49 1.47 -8.33 -22.36
N SER A 50 0.51 -9.26 -22.26
CA SER A 50 -0.55 -9.18 -21.25
C SER A 50 0.01 -9.24 -19.83
N LEU A 51 0.96 -10.12 -19.54
CA LEU A 51 1.63 -10.17 -18.24
C LEU A 51 2.37 -8.86 -17.93
N SER A 52 3.10 -8.30 -18.90
CA SER A 52 3.79 -7.01 -18.75
C SER A 52 2.82 -5.86 -18.49
N LEU A 53 1.69 -5.82 -19.19
CA LEU A 53 0.65 -4.81 -18.97
C LEU A 53 0.01 -4.92 -17.58
N LEU A 54 -0.24 -6.13 -17.10
CA LEU A 54 -0.76 -6.36 -15.75
C LEU A 54 0.25 -5.93 -14.68
N ALA A 55 1.53 -6.25 -14.87
CA ALA A 55 2.61 -5.81 -14.00
C ALA A 55 2.74 -4.27 -14.00
N PHE A 56 2.66 -3.65 -15.17
CA PHE A 56 2.67 -2.19 -15.31
C PHE A 56 1.47 -1.54 -14.62
N ALA A 57 0.26 -2.05 -14.82
CA ALA A 57 -0.94 -1.54 -14.15
C ALA A 57 -0.82 -1.62 -12.62
N ASN A 58 -0.25 -2.70 -12.09
CA ASN A 58 0.01 -2.85 -10.67
C ASN A 58 1.16 -1.95 -10.17
N ALA A 59 2.15 -1.62 -11.00
CA ALA A 59 3.18 -0.64 -10.65
C ALA A 59 2.60 0.78 -10.59
N VAL A 60 1.73 1.14 -11.53
CA VAL A 60 1.04 2.44 -11.60
C VAL A 60 0.03 2.61 -10.48
N SER A 61 -0.57 1.54 -9.96
CA SER A 61 -1.48 1.66 -8.81
C SER A 61 -0.80 2.20 -7.54
N GLY A 62 0.53 2.08 -7.46
CA GLY A 62 1.33 2.73 -6.42
C GLY A 62 1.20 4.26 -6.39
N ILE A 63 0.74 4.90 -7.47
CA ILE A 63 0.43 6.35 -7.48
C ILE A 63 -0.62 6.70 -6.41
N GLY A 64 -1.51 5.77 -6.04
CA GLY A 64 -2.51 6.00 -5.00
C GLY A 64 -1.91 6.42 -3.66
N THR A 65 -0.68 6.01 -3.34
CA THR A 65 0.00 6.40 -2.10
C THR A 65 0.37 7.88 -2.05
N LEU A 66 0.48 8.55 -3.20
CA LEU A 66 0.71 10.00 -3.27
C LEU A 66 -0.47 10.81 -2.73
N PHE A 67 -1.66 10.20 -2.68
CA PHE A 67 -2.88 10.84 -2.23
C PHE A 67 -3.26 10.46 -0.80
N THR A 68 -2.41 9.71 -0.08
CA THR A 68 -2.71 9.24 1.29
C THR A 68 -2.99 10.38 2.25
N LEU A 69 -2.09 11.37 2.36
CA LEU A 69 -2.25 12.48 3.32
C LEU A 69 -3.45 13.37 2.94
N PRO A 70 -3.62 13.83 1.68
CA PRO A 70 -4.83 14.55 1.27
C PRO A 70 -6.13 13.75 1.49
N ALA A 71 -6.10 12.42 1.31
CA ALA A 71 -7.26 11.58 1.54
C ALA A 71 -7.64 11.48 3.03
N ILE A 72 -6.67 11.53 3.94
CA ILE A 72 -6.94 11.63 5.38
C ILE A 72 -7.61 12.97 5.69
N GLU A 73 -7.07 14.07 5.16
CA GLU A 73 -7.61 15.43 5.38
C GLU A 73 -9.08 15.56 4.96
N HIS A 74 -9.45 14.99 3.81
CA HIS A 74 -10.80 15.09 3.29
C HIS A 74 -11.75 13.97 3.74
N ASN A 75 -11.34 13.14 4.72
CA ASN A 75 -12.12 11.99 5.18
C ASN A 75 -12.49 11.04 4.01
N LEU A 76 -11.54 10.83 3.10
CA LEU A 76 -11.63 9.99 1.90
C LEU A 76 -10.56 8.89 1.90
N TYR A 77 -10.01 8.57 3.06
CA TYR A 77 -8.93 7.59 3.21
C TYR A 77 -9.27 6.21 2.62
N TRP A 78 -10.55 5.82 2.68
CA TRP A 78 -11.04 4.59 2.05
C TRP A 78 -10.80 4.52 0.54
N LEU A 79 -10.69 5.66 -0.18
CA LEU A 79 -10.33 5.67 -1.61
C LEU A 79 -8.85 5.32 -1.80
N ALA A 80 -7.98 5.83 -0.93
CA ALA A 80 -6.55 5.58 -1.00
C ALA A 80 -6.20 4.12 -0.72
N THR A 81 -6.91 3.46 0.21
CA THR A 81 -6.77 2.02 0.49
C THR A 81 -7.59 1.13 -0.46
N GLY A 82 -8.78 1.57 -0.88
CA GLY A 82 -9.66 0.80 -1.77
C GLY A 82 -9.18 0.72 -3.21
N TYR A 83 -8.55 1.78 -3.73
CA TYR A 83 -8.07 1.81 -5.12
C TYR A 83 -7.06 0.69 -5.44
N PRO A 84 -6.00 0.46 -4.65
CA PRO A 84 -5.10 -0.67 -4.86
C PRO A 84 -5.82 -2.02 -4.83
N LEU A 85 -6.81 -2.22 -3.95
CA LEU A 85 -7.59 -3.45 -3.86
C LEU A 85 -8.41 -3.71 -5.15
N ILE A 86 -8.99 -2.65 -5.72
CA ILE A 86 -9.69 -2.74 -7.01
C ILE A 86 -8.71 -3.14 -8.12
N VAL A 87 -7.53 -2.54 -8.17
CA VAL A 87 -6.51 -2.88 -9.18
C VAL A 87 -6.04 -4.33 -9.02
N ILE A 88 -5.77 -4.79 -7.80
CA ILE A 88 -5.38 -6.18 -7.51
C ILE A 88 -6.49 -7.15 -7.94
N THR A 89 -7.75 -6.82 -7.66
CA THR A 89 -8.90 -7.63 -8.08
C THR A 89 -9.01 -7.72 -9.60
N LEU A 90 -8.93 -6.58 -10.30
CA LEU A 90 -9.02 -6.53 -11.77
C LEU A 90 -7.84 -7.25 -12.42
N THR A 91 -6.63 -7.06 -11.92
CA THR A 91 -5.43 -7.71 -12.45
C THR A 91 -5.47 -9.23 -12.24
N GLY A 92 -5.90 -9.70 -11.07
CA GLY A 92 -6.13 -11.12 -10.80
C GLY A 92 -7.15 -11.72 -11.77
N PHE A 93 -8.31 -11.07 -11.92
CA PHE A 93 -9.37 -11.50 -12.84
C PHE A 93 -8.88 -11.62 -14.29
N ILE A 94 -8.17 -10.60 -14.79
CA ILE A 94 -7.63 -10.60 -16.15
C ILE A 94 -6.53 -11.67 -16.29
N LEU A 95 -5.67 -11.86 -15.29
CA LEU A 95 -4.65 -12.91 -15.30
C LEU A 95 -5.27 -14.30 -15.45
N GLY A 96 -6.36 -14.58 -14.72
CA GLY A 96 -7.09 -15.84 -14.84
C GLY A 96 -7.60 -16.08 -16.25
N ARG A 97 -8.16 -15.05 -16.89
CA ARG A 97 -8.65 -15.11 -18.28
C ARG A 97 -7.53 -15.37 -19.28
N VAL A 98 -6.45 -14.64 -19.17
CA VAL A 98 -5.29 -14.70 -20.07
C VAL A 98 -4.58 -16.05 -19.90
N SER A 99 -4.47 -16.57 -18.68
CA SER A 99 -3.88 -17.90 -18.39
C SER A 99 -4.72 -19.04 -18.96
N VAL A 100 -6.07 -18.96 -18.90
CA VAL A 100 -6.95 -19.92 -19.58
C VAL A 100 -6.78 -19.89 -21.09
N ALA A 101 -6.75 -18.69 -21.69
CA ALA A 101 -6.55 -18.56 -23.13
C ALA A 101 -5.19 -19.15 -23.58
N ARG A 102 -4.16 -19.02 -22.74
CA ARG A 102 -2.84 -19.61 -23.00
C ARG A 102 -2.82 -21.13 -22.82
N ALA A 103 -3.48 -21.64 -21.78
CA ALA A 103 -3.62 -23.07 -21.53
C ALA A 103 -4.33 -23.80 -22.70
N ILE A 104 -5.36 -23.17 -23.27
CA ILE A 104 -6.06 -23.67 -24.47
C ILE A 104 -5.12 -23.74 -25.68
N ASP A 105 -4.26 -22.74 -25.88
CA ASP A 105 -3.27 -22.72 -26.98
C ASP A 105 -2.22 -23.84 -26.86
N ILE A 106 -1.82 -24.18 -25.63
CA ILE A 106 -0.80 -25.20 -25.34
C ILE A 106 -1.36 -26.62 -25.47
N GLY A 107 -2.49 -26.90 -24.83
CA GLY A 107 -2.98 -28.28 -24.64
C GLY A 107 -4.46 -28.49 -24.95
N GLY A 108 -5.21 -27.44 -25.29
CA GLY A 108 -6.67 -27.47 -25.42
C GLY A 108 -7.42 -27.68 -24.10
N GLN A 109 -6.70 -27.81 -22.98
CA GLN A 109 -7.25 -28.06 -21.65
C GLN A 109 -7.15 -26.80 -20.80
N LYS A 110 -8.20 -26.47 -20.06
CA LYS A 110 -8.23 -25.28 -19.18
C LYS A 110 -7.48 -25.48 -17.85
N GLN A 111 -7.23 -26.72 -17.44
CA GLN A 111 -6.63 -27.05 -16.13
C GLN A 111 -5.21 -26.49 -15.96
N LEU A 112 -4.47 -26.33 -17.06
CA LEU A 112 -3.13 -25.71 -17.04
C LEU A 112 -3.15 -24.22 -16.67
N ALA A 113 -4.33 -23.57 -16.64
CA ALA A 113 -4.43 -22.15 -16.28
C ALA A 113 -4.03 -21.86 -14.82
N ILE A 114 -4.14 -22.85 -13.93
CA ILE A 114 -3.73 -22.74 -12.52
C ILE A 114 -2.24 -22.36 -12.41
N LEU A 115 -1.42 -22.81 -13.37
CA LEU A 115 0.01 -22.50 -13.40
C LEU A 115 0.28 -21.00 -13.54
N GLY A 116 -0.66 -20.21 -14.05
CA GLY A 116 -0.52 -18.75 -14.16
C GLY A 116 -0.42 -18.03 -12.81
N PHE A 117 -0.96 -18.63 -11.74
CA PHE A 117 -0.94 -18.04 -10.39
C PHE A 117 0.33 -18.35 -9.60
N ILE A 118 1.11 -19.33 -10.04
CA ILE A 118 2.35 -19.73 -9.38
C ILE A 118 3.50 -19.13 -10.20
N PRO A 119 4.29 -18.18 -9.66
CA PRO A 119 5.29 -17.44 -10.45
C PRO A 119 6.24 -18.34 -11.26
N LEU A 120 6.76 -19.40 -10.64
CA LEU A 120 7.66 -20.35 -11.31
C LEU A 120 6.92 -21.22 -12.34
N ALA A 121 5.69 -21.64 -12.05
CA ALA A 121 4.91 -22.44 -12.99
C ALA A 121 4.39 -21.59 -14.16
N ASN A 122 4.25 -20.28 -13.98
CA ASN A 122 3.83 -19.38 -15.04
C ASN A 122 4.87 -19.30 -16.17
N LEU A 123 6.16 -19.49 -15.85
CA LEU A 123 7.21 -19.62 -16.86
C LEU A 123 6.96 -20.78 -17.83
N TYR A 124 6.32 -21.86 -17.37
CA TYR A 124 5.92 -22.96 -18.24
C TYR A 124 4.88 -22.50 -19.28
N LEU A 125 3.86 -21.75 -18.87
CA LEU A 125 2.87 -21.19 -19.78
C LEU A 125 3.49 -20.19 -20.77
N LEU A 126 4.49 -19.43 -20.32
CA LEU A 126 5.21 -18.48 -21.13
C LEU A 126 6.06 -19.17 -22.21
N LEU A 127 6.87 -20.16 -21.82
CA LEU A 127 7.90 -20.74 -22.68
C LEU A 127 7.40 -21.88 -23.57
N LYS A 128 6.39 -22.66 -23.13
CA LYS A 128 5.94 -23.84 -23.87
C LYS A 128 5.35 -23.47 -25.24
N GLY A 129 5.77 -24.16 -26.30
CA GLY A 129 5.18 -23.98 -27.64
C GLY A 129 3.68 -24.30 -27.66
N GLY A 130 2.89 -23.49 -28.37
CA GLY A 130 1.48 -23.78 -28.64
C GLY A 130 1.32 -24.88 -29.68
N ARG A 131 0.16 -25.54 -29.72
CA ARG A 131 -0.15 -26.59 -30.71
C ARG A 131 -0.22 -26.08 -32.16
N ASN A 132 -0.44 -24.78 -32.37
CA ASN A 132 -0.56 -24.21 -33.71
C ASN A 132 0.79 -23.68 -34.22
N ARG A 133 1.30 -24.36 -35.24
CA ARG A 133 2.53 -24.04 -35.98
C ARG A 133 2.48 -22.64 -36.61
N PRO A 134 3.64 -21.96 -36.78
CA PRO A 134 3.72 -20.66 -37.44
C PRO A 134 3.31 -20.81 -38.90
N GLY A 135 2.21 -20.16 -39.31
CA GLY A 135 1.79 -20.16 -40.72
C GLY A 135 0.32 -19.79 -40.98
N PHE A 136 -0.59 -20.05 -40.03
CA PHE A 136 -1.99 -19.63 -40.20
C PHE A 136 -2.26 -18.33 -39.44
N LEU A 137 -2.47 -17.26 -40.20
CA LEU A 137 -3.03 -16.00 -39.73
C LEU A 137 -4.28 -16.29 -38.90
N ARG A 138 -4.20 -16.11 -37.59
CA ARG A 138 -5.39 -16.04 -36.74
C ARG A 138 -6.16 -14.78 -37.16
N PRO A 139 -7.48 -14.85 -37.41
CA PRO A 139 -8.28 -13.64 -37.58
C PRO A 139 -8.15 -12.83 -36.28
N GLY A 140 -7.57 -11.63 -36.36
CA GLY A 140 -7.44 -10.70 -35.23
C GLY A 140 -6.09 -10.60 -34.53
N THR A 141 -5.02 -11.28 -34.99
CA THR A 141 -3.68 -11.02 -34.44
C THR A 141 -3.11 -9.72 -35.02
N THR A 142 -3.05 -8.66 -34.22
CA THR A 142 -2.32 -7.45 -34.58
C THR A 142 -0.86 -7.81 -34.86
N PRO A 143 -0.29 -7.47 -36.03
CA PRO A 143 1.06 -7.89 -36.43
C PRO A 143 2.16 -7.37 -35.51
N PHE A 144 1.86 -6.36 -34.68
CA PHE A 144 2.77 -5.81 -33.68
C PHE A 144 2.94 -6.70 -32.43
N LEU A 145 1.97 -7.56 -32.11
CA LEU A 145 1.97 -8.39 -30.90
C LEU A 145 2.41 -9.84 -31.14
N SER A 146 2.92 -10.15 -32.34
CA SER A 146 3.38 -11.48 -32.70
C SER A 146 4.91 -11.57 -32.73
N GLY A 147 5.44 -12.77 -32.51
CA GLY A 147 6.87 -13.07 -32.64
C GLY A 147 7.77 -12.21 -31.74
N GLY A 148 8.95 -11.85 -32.25
CA GLY A 148 9.94 -11.06 -31.52
C GLY A 148 9.51 -9.61 -31.24
N LYS A 149 8.66 -9.02 -32.10
CA LYS A 149 8.12 -7.66 -31.90
C LYS A 149 7.27 -7.58 -30.64
N GLY A 150 6.40 -8.57 -30.42
CA GLY A 150 5.62 -8.66 -29.19
C GLY A 150 6.49 -8.81 -27.94
N VAL A 151 7.60 -9.56 -28.02
CA VAL A 151 8.55 -9.67 -26.91
C VAL A 151 9.21 -8.31 -26.61
N ALA A 152 9.66 -7.59 -27.63
CA ALA A 152 10.25 -6.26 -27.45
C ALA A 152 9.27 -5.26 -26.80
N VAL A 153 8.01 -5.25 -27.26
CA VAL A 153 6.94 -4.43 -26.66
C VAL A 153 6.70 -4.83 -25.19
N GLY A 154 6.60 -6.13 -24.91
CA GLY A 154 6.42 -6.61 -23.54
C GLY A 154 7.58 -6.23 -22.60
N LEU A 155 8.82 -6.28 -23.09
CA LEU A 155 10.00 -5.87 -22.33
C LEU A 155 10.00 -4.36 -22.06
N MET A 156 9.64 -3.54 -23.05
CA MET A 156 9.54 -2.09 -22.89
C MET A 156 8.49 -1.72 -21.83
N ILE A 157 7.31 -2.33 -21.87
CA ILE A 157 6.24 -2.11 -20.87
C ILE A 157 6.68 -2.57 -19.48
N PHE A 158 7.35 -3.73 -19.40
CA PHE A 158 7.84 -4.26 -18.13
C PHE A 158 8.93 -3.36 -17.53
N ALA A 159 9.89 -2.91 -18.34
CA ALA A 159 10.93 -1.97 -17.92
C ALA A 159 10.34 -0.63 -17.47
N LEU A 160 9.32 -0.12 -18.18
CA LEU A 160 8.58 1.07 -17.77
C LEU A 160 7.90 0.86 -16.41
N GLY A 161 7.29 -0.31 -16.17
CA GLY A 161 6.69 -0.65 -14.88
C GLY A 161 7.69 -0.67 -13.74
N ILE A 162 8.86 -1.28 -13.96
CA ILE A 162 9.96 -1.25 -12.98
C ILE A 162 10.38 0.20 -12.72
N TYR A 163 10.66 0.98 -13.76
CA TYR A 163 11.04 2.38 -13.66
C TYR A 163 10.01 3.19 -12.86
N THR A 164 8.72 3.05 -13.17
CA THR A 164 7.63 3.71 -12.43
C THR A 164 7.61 3.29 -10.96
N SER A 165 7.71 2.00 -10.66
CA SER A 165 7.68 1.50 -9.28
C SER A 165 8.85 2.01 -8.43
N VAL A 166 10.04 2.16 -9.03
CA VAL A 166 11.23 2.69 -8.35
C VAL A 166 11.09 4.19 -8.13
N ASN A 167 10.77 4.96 -9.17
CA ASN A 167 10.71 6.43 -9.07
C ASN A 167 9.56 6.94 -8.22
N ILE A 168 8.42 6.24 -8.20
CA ILE A 168 7.34 6.54 -7.24
C ILE A 168 7.92 6.42 -5.83
N LYS A 169 8.64 5.35 -5.50
CA LYS A 169 9.17 5.12 -4.15
C LYS A 169 10.28 6.07 -3.72
N THR A 170 11.15 6.51 -4.63
CA THR A 170 12.42 7.15 -4.24
C THR A 170 12.44 8.68 -4.29
N THR A 171 11.74 9.32 -5.23
CA THR A 171 12.09 10.71 -5.60
C THR A 171 10.92 11.68 -5.51
N LEU A 172 9.71 11.26 -5.92
CA LEU A 172 8.53 12.13 -5.88
C LEU A 172 7.80 12.08 -4.53
N ILE A 173 8.00 11.00 -3.76
CA ILE A 173 7.37 10.82 -2.46
C ILE A 173 8.11 11.64 -1.41
N THR A 174 9.42 11.49 -1.22
CA THR A 174 10.09 11.99 0.00
C THR A 174 9.91 13.50 0.26
N GLU A 175 10.10 14.35 -0.76
CA GLU A 175 10.00 15.81 -0.57
C GLU A 175 8.55 16.30 -0.44
N ASN A 176 7.65 15.84 -1.31
CA ASN A 176 6.24 16.24 -1.27
C ASN A 176 5.54 15.67 -0.03
N TYR A 177 5.88 14.44 0.35
CA TYR A 177 5.31 13.75 1.49
C TYR A 177 5.76 14.37 2.82
N GLN A 178 7.03 14.78 2.96
CA GLN A 178 7.47 15.53 4.15
C GLN A 178 6.76 16.88 4.28
N LYS A 179 6.58 17.60 3.17
CA LYS A 179 5.86 18.87 3.17
C LYS A 179 4.38 18.69 3.54
N GLN A 180 3.74 17.67 2.98
CA GLN A 180 2.35 17.33 3.29
C GLN A 180 2.18 16.88 4.74
N LEU A 181 3.08 16.02 5.24
CA LEU A 181 3.06 15.57 6.62
C LEU A 181 3.22 16.74 7.58
N SER A 182 4.16 17.64 7.31
CA SER A 182 4.36 18.85 8.11
C SER A 182 3.13 19.75 8.13
N ALA A 183 2.49 19.96 6.97
CA ALA A 183 1.25 20.70 6.88
C ALA A 183 0.10 20.01 7.67
N GLN A 184 0.02 18.68 7.62
CA GLN A 184 -0.99 17.93 8.35
C GLN A 184 -0.77 18.00 9.87
N LEU A 185 0.47 17.84 10.36
CA LEU A 185 0.78 18.03 11.77
C LEU A 185 0.48 19.46 12.23
N GLY A 186 0.77 20.46 11.38
CA GLY A 186 0.40 21.86 11.62
C GLY A 186 -1.10 22.04 11.83
N ARG A 187 -1.93 21.45 10.96
CA ARG A 187 -3.39 21.49 11.12
C ARG A 187 -3.87 20.78 12.38
N ILE A 188 -3.29 19.64 12.73
CA ILE A 188 -3.63 18.93 13.98
C ILE A 188 -3.33 19.83 15.19
N ALA A 189 -2.18 20.50 15.19
CA ALA A 189 -1.85 21.45 16.25
C ALA A 189 -2.84 22.62 16.29
N ASP A 190 -3.17 23.22 15.15
CA ASP A 190 -4.13 24.33 15.04
C ASP A 190 -5.55 23.93 15.47
N GLU A 191 -5.98 22.69 15.18
CA GLU A 191 -7.29 22.15 15.56
C GLU A 191 -7.38 21.87 17.06
N LEU A 192 -6.30 21.39 17.67
CA LEU A 192 -6.24 21.12 19.11
C LEU A 192 -6.02 22.40 19.93
N GLN A 193 -5.36 23.42 19.38
CA GLN A 193 -5.05 24.68 20.07
C GLN A 193 -6.25 25.34 20.80
N PRO A 194 -7.45 25.48 20.19
CA PRO A 194 -8.61 26.06 20.88
C PRO A 194 -9.22 25.15 21.95
N MET A 195 -8.84 23.87 22.01
CA MET A 195 -9.35 22.90 22.98
C MET A 195 -8.48 22.82 24.25
N LEU A 196 -7.35 23.51 24.29
CA LEU A 196 -6.41 23.48 25.41
C LEU A 196 -6.91 24.35 26.60
N PRO A 197 -6.67 23.92 27.85
CA PRO A 197 -6.03 22.66 28.23
C PRO A 197 -6.96 21.45 28.07
N ILE A 198 -6.42 20.32 27.62
CA ILE A 198 -7.14 19.04 27.51
C ILE A 198 -6.76 18.16 28.70
N THR A 199 -7.72 17.87 29.58
CA THR A 199 -7.51 17.01 30.74
C THR A 199 -7.42 15.54 30.34
N THR A 200 -6.25 14.95 30.57
CA THR A 200 -5.93 13.54 30.20
C THR A 200 -5.97 12.58 31.38
N GLY A 201 -6.57 12.99 32.49
CA GLY A 201 -6.68 12.23 33.74
C GLY A 201 -6.80 13.16 34.93
N GLU A 202 -6.67 12.64 36.15
CA GLU A 202 -6.73 13.46 37.37
C GLU A 202 -5.42 14.22 37.65
N THR A 203 -4.31 13.80 37.03
CA THR A 203 -2.95 14.27 37.39
C THR A 203 -2.20 14.97 36.26
N VAL A 204 -2.71 14.94 35.03
CA VAL A 204 -1.99 15.44 33.85
C VAL A 204 -2.93 16.15 32.85
N ASP A 205 -2.57 17.39 32.48
CA ASP A 205 -3.25 18.17 31.44
C ASP A 205 -2.32 18.43 30.25
N LEU A 206 -2.82 18.23 29.02
CA LEU A 206 -2.17 18.72 27.82
C LEU A 206 -2.43 20.22 27.67
N VAL A 207 -1.37 21.03 27.72
CA VAL A 207 -1.48 22.50 27.75
C VAL A 207 -0.93 23.20 26.52
N MET A 208 -0.13 22.49 25.70
CA MET A 208 0.45 23.05 24.49
C MET A 208 0.61 21.95 23.44
N VAL A 209 0.20 22.26 22.22
CA VAL A 209 0.48 21.44 21.04
C VAL A 209 1.14 22.33 20.00
N LYS A 210 2.28 21.89 19.47
CA LYS A 210 3.02 22.60 18.42
C LYS A 210 3.47 21.60 17.37
N ALA A 211 3.39 21.99 16.10
CA ALA A 211 3.97 21.21 15.02
C ALA A 211 5.24 21.90 14.51
N ALA A 212 6.30 21.11 14.30
CA ALA A 212 7.55 21.58 13.73
C ALA A 212 8.12 20.51 12.79
N GLN A 213 8.16 20.79 11.48
CA GLN A 213 8.59 19.82 10.47
C GLN A 213 7.77 18.52 10.56
N ASN A 214 8.40 17.39 10.92
CA ASN A 214 7.75 16.10 11.13
C ASN A 214 7.48 15.80 12.62
N GLU A 215 7.70 16.76 13.52
CA GLU A 215 7.44 16.61 14.95
C GLU A 215 6.11 17.22 15.35
N LEU A 216 5.34 16.48 16.15
CA LEU A 216 4.22 17.01 16.92
C LEU A 216 4.62 17.04 18.39
N GLN A 217 4.88 18.24 18.90
CA GLN A 217 5.28 18.50 20.27
C GLN A 217 4.04 18.72 21.13
N ARG A 218 3.87 17.90 22.15
CA ARG A 218 2.76 17.95 23.10
C ARG A 218 3.33 18.16 24.50
N THR A 219 2.92 19.22 25.17
CA THR A 219 3.42 19.55 26.52
C THR A 219 2.33 19.36 27.54
N TYR A 220 2.65 18.56 28.54
CA TYR A 220 1.76 18.14 29.60
C TYR A 220 2.21 18.75 30.92
N ILE A 221 1.28 19.34 31.68
CA ILE A 221 1.52 19.73 33.06
C ILE A 221 1.13 18.58 33.96
N VAL A 222 2.06 18.15 34.82
CA VAL A 222 1.84 17.14 35.86
C VAL A 222 1.64 17.86 37.19
N TYR A 223 0.48 17.65 37.82
CA TYR A 223 0.13 18.31 39.09
C TYR A 223 0.48 17.49 40.33
N GLU A 224 0.87 16.23 40.16
CA GLU A 224 1.21 15.34 41.27
C GLU A 224 2.61 15.69 41.84
N PRO A 225 2.71 16.12 43.12
CA PRO A 225 3.98 16.48 43.71
C PRO A 225 4.89 15.24 43.89
N GLY A 226 6.13 15.32 43.42
CA GLY A 226 7.09 14.22 43.52
C GLY A 226 6.84 13.08 42.54
N PHE A 227 6.09 13.34 41.46
CA PHE A 227 5.93 12.39 40.37
C PHE A 227 7.28 12.03 39.74
N GLU A 228 7.58 10.74 39.66
CA GLU A 228 8.76 10.21 38.98
C GLU A 228 8.31 9.19 37.92
N PHE A 229 8.91 9.28 36.73
CA PHE A 229 8.68 8.29 35.70
C PHE A 229 9.35 6.96 36.07
N THR A 230 8.61 5.87 35.89
CA THR A 230 9.17 4.52 36.00
C THR A 230 10.14 4.23 34.85
N SER A 231 10.99 3.22 35.01
CA SER A 231 11.98 2.84 33.97
C SER A 231 11.33 2.35 32.68
N ASP A 232 10.07 1.92 32.73
CA ASP A 232 9.27 1.44 31.60
C ASP A 232 8.31 2.51 31.04
N ALA A 233 8.34 3.75 31.55
CA ALA A 233 7.43 4.82 31.13
C ALA A 233 7.50 5.11 29.61
N HIS A 234 8.68 5.05 29.01
CA HIS A 234 8.84 5.21 27.54
C HIS A 234 8.06 4.13 26.78
N GLU A 235 8.15 2.86 27.21
CA GLU A 235 7.46 1.74 26.58
C GLU A 235 5.94 1.84 26.77
N GLN A 236 5.47 2.25 27.94
CA GLN A 236 4.05 2.45 28.20
C GLN A 236 3.45 3.60 27.37
N ILE A 237 4.16 4.73 27.27
CA ILE A 237 3.73 5.88 26.45
C ILE A 237 3.77 5.49 24.96
N ALA A 238 4.82 4.82 24.51
CA ALA A 238 4.89 4.28 23.17
C ALA A 238 3.70 3.36 22.89
N ALA A 239 3.43 2.38 23.76
CA ALA A 239 2.31 1.46 23.60
C ALA A 239 0.96 2.20 23.56
N TYR A 240 0.75 3.21 24.39
CA TYR A 240 -0.47 4.03 24.37
C TYR A 240 -0.66 4.74 23.03
N LEU A 241 0.39 5.41 22.51
CA LEU A 241 0.32 6.17 21.27
C LEU A 241 0.23 5.27 20.04
N CYS A 242 1.00 4.18 20.02
CA CYS A 242 1.03 3.25 18.91
C CYS A 242 -0.25 2.38 18.84
N ASN A 243 -1.03 2.30 19.92
CA ASN A 243 -2.35 1.66 19.92
C ASN A 243 -3.45 2.55 19.30
N ASP A 244 -3.23 3.85 19.09
CA ASP A 244 -4.17 4.71 18.36
C ASP A 244 -3.91 4.58 16.84
N PRO A 245 -4.86 4.04 16.05
CA PRO A 245 -4.67 3.82 14.61
C PRO A 245 -4.37 5.10 13.83
N LYS A 246 -4.83 6.27 14.30
CA LYS A 246 -4.56 7.55 13.62
C LYS A 246 -3.12 8.01 13.86
N ILE A 247 -2.62 7.82 15.08
CA ILE A 247 -1.24 8.13 15.44
C ILE A 247 -0.30 7.14 14.75
N GLU A 248 -0.61 5.86 14.76
CA GLU A 248 0.17 4.82 14.09
C GLU A 248 0.37 5.14 12.59
N ILE A 249 -0.68 5.59 11.89
CA ILE A 249 -0.59 6.00 10.48
C ILE A 249 0.37 7.19 10.30
N LEU A 250 0.32 8.19 11.18
CA LEU A 250 1.21 9.36 11.13
C LEU A 250 2.66 8.97 11.44
N VAL A 251 2.87 8.11 12.42
CA VAL A 251 4.19 7.61 12.80
C VAL A 251 4.79 6.75 11.67
N LYS A 252 4.02 5.86 11.05
CA LYS A 252 4.41 5.12 9.83
C LYS A 252 4.71 6.05 8.64
N ALA A 253 4.06 7.22 8.59
CA ALA A 253 4.33 8.26 7.61
C ALA A 253 5.62 9.07 7.92
N GLY A 254 6.28 8.83 9.05
CA GLY A 254 7.52 9.49 9.46
C GLY A 254 7.33 10.63 10.47
N ALA A 255 6.14 10.75 11.08
CA ALA A 255 5.92 11.68 12.18
C ALA A 255 6.64 11.22 13.45
N VAL A 256 7.07 12.18 14.25
CA VAL A 256 7.65 11.95 15.58
C VAL A 256 6.78 12.68 16.59
N PHE A 257 6.26 11.96 17.58
CA PHE A 257 5.51 12.54 18.68
C PHE A 257 6.48 12.82 19.82
N VAL A 258 6.53 14.08 20.25
CA VAL A 258 7.42 14.54 21.32
C VAL A 258 6.56 14.92 22.52
N GLU A 259 6.57 14.07 23.53
CA GLU A 259 5.81 14.25 24.77
C GLU A 259 6.70 14.92 25.81
N ASN A 260 6.46 16.21 26.08
CA ASN A 260 7.15 16.97 27.11
C ASN A 260 6.30 16.99 28.38
N TYR A 261 6.85 16.52 29.50
CA TYR A 261 6.18 16.56 30.79
C TYR A 261 6.88 17.57 31.69
N VAL A 262 6.12 18.53 32.19
CA VAL A 262 6.61 19.63 33.03
C VAL A 262 5.74 19.76 34.27
N THR A 263 6.28 20.33 35.33
CA THR A 263 5.52 20.90 36.45
C THR A 263 5.52 22.42 36.32
N ASP A 264 4.90 23.12 37.27
CA ASP A 264 4.94 24.59 37.35
C ASP A 264 6.37 25.17 37.49
N HIS A 265 7.35 24.34 37.86
CA HIS A 265 8.67 24.80 38.27
C HIS A 265 9.84 24.08 37.58
N GLU A 266 9.62 22.90 37.00
CA GLU A 266 10.69 22.12 36.39
C GLU A 266 10.22 21.24 35.23
N HIS A 267 11.17 20.89 34.37
CA HIS A 267 10.97 19.90 33.31
C HIS A 267 11.23 18.50 33.87
N LEU A 268 10.23 17.62 33.79
CA LEU A 268 10.33 16.26 34.31
C LEU A 268 11.02 15.34 33.30
N ASN A 269 10.45 15.20 32.10
CA ASN A 269 11.00 14.31 31.07
C ASN A 269 10.47 14.63 29.67
N THR A 270 11.20 14.17 28.65
CA THR A 270 10.79 14.21 27.24
C THR A 270 10.83 12.81 26.65
N PHE A 271 9.71 12.33 26.13
CA PHE A 271 9.65 11.08 25.37
C PHE A 271 9.49 11.37 23.88
N ARG A 272 10.31 10.71 23.06
CA ARG A 272 10.27 10.85 21.60
C ARG A 272 9.82 9.52 21.02
N ILE A 273 8.59 9.49 20.51
CA ILE A 273 7.99 8.29 19.94
C ILE A 273 8.00 8.42 18.42
N SER A 274 8.61 7.44 17.77
CA SER A 274 8.82 7.39 16.33
C SER A 274 8.49 6.00 15.78
N GLN A 275 8.73 5.78 14.49
CA GLN A 275 8.46 4.50 13.84
C GLN A 275 9.20 3.33 14.51
N THR A 276 10.39 3.56 15.08
CA THR A 276 11.14 2.51 15.78
C THR A 276 10.47 2.06 17.08
N ASP A 277 9.68 2.94 17.70
CA ASP A 277 9.03 2.69 18.99
C ASP A 277 7.69 1.97 18.83
N CYS A 278 6.99 2.19 17.71
CA CYS A 278 5.74 1.50 17.40
C CYS A 278 5.91 0.07 16.85
N GLY A 279 7.14 -0.42 16.75
CA GLY A 279 7.44 -1.75 16.21
C GLY A 279 7.39 -1.80 14.68
N GLN A 280 8.36 -2.55 14.12
CA GLN A 280 8.62 -2.76 12.69
C GLN A 280 7.43 -3.35 11.92
#